data_AF-A0A8B6H141-F1
#
_entry.id   AF-A0A8B6H141-F1
#
_cell.length_a   1.000
_cell.length_b   1.000
_cell.length_c   1.000
_cell.angle_alpha   90.00
_cell.angle_beta   90.00
_cell.angle_gamma   90.00
#
_symmetry.space_group_name_H-M   'P 1'
#
loop_
_entity.id
_entity.type
_entity.pdbx_description
1 polymer ?
#
loop_
_entity_poly.entity_id
_entity_poly.type
_entity_poly.pdbx_seq_one_letter_code
_entity_poly.pdbx_strand_id
1 'polypeptide(L)'
;MLTFLVFMIVGAIVLKADDEPCDNKRCDPDILLKECRNDPTLLLPHPGECQVYYDCSVLYENVPRYFEQHLEECRYPLLFSTKSLKCEQPEDVDCGERREYKDRCDYRREQCGTSHCYCQLRYPSCIGKTDGLNSFPYRPNTPYYIICENQRLKSAGLCGKDSVTGKQMFFIKDGCF
;
A
#
# COMPACT_ATOMS: atom_id res chain seq x y z
N MET A 1 -6.59 -32.29 -66.02
CA MET A 1 -7.88 -32.60 -65.37
C MET A 1 -7.63 -32.57 -63.87
N LEU A 2 -7.74 -31.41 -63.21
CA LEU A 2 -8.98 -30.79 -62.70
C LEU A 2 -9.69 -31.69 -61.67
N THR A 3 -9.57 -31.37 -60.38
CA THR A 3 -10.64 -30.69 -59.61
C THR A 3 -10.15 -30.32 -58.21
N PHE A 4 -10.17 -29.02 -57.92
CA PHE A 4 -10.13 -28.44 -56.58
C PHE A 4 -11.49 -28.67 -55.89
N LEU A 5 -11.47 -28.98 -54.60
CA LEU A 5 -12.60 -28.73 -53.70
C LEU A 5 -12.04 -28.21 -52.38
N VAL A 6 -12.13 -26.88 -52.25
CA VAL A 6 -11.95 -26.12 -51.01
C VAL A 6 -13.24 -26.23 -50.22
N PHE A 7 -13.17 -26.63 -48.95
CA PHE A 7 -14.04 -26.06 -47.90
C PHE A 7 -13.30 -26.02 -46.56
N MET A 8 -13.26 -24.82 -46.01
CA MET A 8 -12.67 -24.42 -44.75
C MET A 8 -13.39 -25.04 -43.55
N ILE A 9 -12.63 -25.46 -42.53
CA ILE A 9 -12.96 -25.13 -41.13
C ILE A 9 -11.65 -24.67 -40.47
N VAL A 10 -11.46 -23.36 -40.52
CA VAL A 10 -10.59 -22.62 -39.61
C VAL A 10 -11.37 -22.48 -38.30
N GLY A 11 -10.82 -22.94 -37.17
CA GLY A 11 -11.58 -22.91 -35.92
C GLY A 11 -10.76 -23.23 -34.69
N ALA A 12 -9.86 -22.30 -34.35
CA ALA A 12 -9.35 -22.01 -33.01
C ALA A 12 -8.90 -23.21 -32.16
N ILE A 13 -7.62 -23.59 -32.31
CA ILE A 13 -6.83 -23.99 -31.14
C ILE A 13 -6.88 -22.78 -30.20
N VAL A 14 -7.69 -22.88 -29.14
CA VAL A 14 -7.57 -21.97 -27.99
C VAL A 14 -6.23 -22.32 -27.37
N LEU A 15 -5.17 -21.62 -27.80
CA LEU A 15 -3.97 -21.49 -27.00
C LEU A 15 -4.44 -20.86 -25.69
N LYS A 16 -4.45 -21.68 -24.63
CA LYS A 16 -4.55 -21.18 -23.26
C LYS A 16 -3.46 -20.13 -23.15
N ALA A 17 -3.78 -18.96 -22.61
CA ALA A 17 -2.77 -17.95 -22.34
C ALA A 17 -1.84 -18.54 -21.28
N ASP A 18 -0.74 -19.12 -21.74
CA ASP A 18 0.31 -19.64 -20.90
C ASP A 18 1.07 -18.42 -20.33
N ASP A 19 1.08 -18.35 -19.00
CA ASP A 19 2.01 -17.62 -18.12
C ASP A 19 1.84 -16.09 -18.00
N GLU A 20 0.73 -15.60 -17.45
CA GLU A 20 0.75 -14.31 -16.75
C GLU A 20 1.63 -14.47 -15.49
N PRO A 21 2.71 -13.67 -15.29
CA PRO A 21 3.71 -13.90 -14.26
C PRO A 21 3.18 -13.74 -12.83
N CYS A 22 1.99 -13.14 -12.70
CA CYS A 22 1.37 -12.86 -11.43
C CYS A 22 -0.12 -13.22 -11.46
N ASP A 23 -0.60 -13.84 -10.38
CA ASP A 23 -2.02 -13.98 -10.11
C ASP A 23 -2.53 -12.75 -9.34
N ASN A 24 -3.83 -12.62 -9.08
CA ASN A 24 -4.41 -11.47 -8.36
C ASN A 24 -3.89 -11.25 -6.92
N LYS A 25 -3.03 -12.12 -6.39
CA LYS A 25 -2.52 -12.06 -5.02
C LYS A 25 -1.00 -11.94 -4.94
N ARG A 26 -0.25 -12.53 -5.87
CA ARG A 26 1.22 -12.56 -5.87
C ARG A 26 1.80 -12.92 -7.24
N CYS A 27 3.09 -12.65 -7.43
CA CYS A 27 3.83 -13.19 -8.56
C CYS A 27 4.38 -14.59 -8.26
N ASP A 28 4.48 -15.45 -9.28
CA ASP A 28 5.20 -16.71 -9.17
C ASP A 28 6.69 -16.42 -8.97
N PRO A 29 7.35 -16.92 -7.91
CA PRO A 29 8.74 -16.59 -7.63
C PRO A 29 9.71 -16.99 -8.75
N ASP A 30 9.49 -18.12 -9.41
CA ASP A 30 10.39 -18.61 -10.47
C ASP A 30 10.23 -17.77 -11.74
N ILE A 31 9.00 -17.38 -12.07
CA ILE A 31 8.74 -16.48 -13.20
C ILE A 31 9.31 -15.09 -12.91
N LEU A 32 9.06 -14.53 -11.72
CA LEU A 32 9.59 -13.23 -11.33
C LEU A 32 11.13 -13.20 -11.38
N LEU A 33 11.80 -14.25 -10.89
CA LEU A 33 13.26 -14.35 -10.97
C LEU A 33 13.77 -14.40 -12.41
N LYS A 34 13.04 -15.07 -13.31
CA LYS A 34 13.39 -15.09 -14.74
C LYS A 34 13.24 -13.71 -15.36
N GLU A 35 12.17 -12.98 -15.06
CA GLU A 35 11.96 -11.61 -15.53
C GLU A 35 13.06 -10.68 -15.02
N CYS A 36 13.38 -10.72 -13.72
CA CYS A 36 14.45 -9.90 -13.14
C CYS A 36 15.85 -10.23 -13.67
N ARG A 37 16.11 -11.48 -14.08
CA ARG A 37 17.36 -11.83 -14.78
C ARG A 37 17.43 -11.26 -16.18
N ASN A 38 16.29 -11.15 -16.86
CA ASN A 38 16.22 -10.59 -18.21
C ASN A 38 16.34 -9.06 -18.20
N ASP A 39 15.69 -8.40 -17.24
CA ASP A 39 15.77 -6.95 -17.04
C ASP A 39 15.97 -6.62 -15.54
N PRO A 40 17.22 -6.37 -15.11
CA PRO A 40 17.53 -6.01 -13.73
C PRO A 40 17.00 -4.64 -13.28
N THR A 41 16.40 -3.85 -14.17
CA THR A 41 15.81 -2.53 -13.85
C THR A 41 14.29 -2.53 -13.91
N LEU A 42 13.70 -3.70 -14.16
CA LEU A 42 12.26 -3.87 -14.28
C LEU A 42 11.54 -3.55 -12.96
N LEU A 43 10.47 -2.77 -13.08
CA LEU A 43 9.51 -2.51 -12.01
C LEU A 43 8.17 -3.12 -12.38
N LEU A 44 7.59 -3.93 -11.49
CA LEU A 44 6.29 -4.55 -11.69
C LEU A 44 5.33 -4.16 -10.56
N PRO A 45 4.11 -3.70 -10.84
CA PRO A 45 3.13 -3.46 -9.80
C PRO A 45 2.73 -4.78 -9.12
N HIS A 46 2.52 -4.77 -7.80
CA HIS A 46 1.96 -5.93 -7.13
C HIS A 46 0.51 -6.14 -7.58
N PRO A 47 0.10 -7.37 -7.91
CA PRO A 47 -1.19 -7.62 -8.54
C PRO A 47 -2.39 -7.37 -7.61
N GLY A 48 -2.20 -7.44 -6.30
CA GLY A 48 -3.28 -7.33 -5.31
C GLY A 48 -3.19 -6.14 -4.36
N GLU A 49 -2.06 -5.41 -4.30
CA GLU A 49 -1.83 -4.37 -3.28
C GLU A 49 -1.29 -3.11 -3.93
N CYS A 50 -1.96 -1.98 -3.70
CA CYS A 50 -1.73 -0.78 -4.51
C CYS A 50 -0.42 -0.05 -4.16
N GLN A 51 0.04 -0.21 -2.93
CA GLN A 51 1.27 0.39 -2.41
C GLN A 51 2.52 -0.49 -2.56
N VAL A 52 2.34 -1.73 -3.04
CA VAL A 52 3.41 -2.73 -3.17
C VAL A 52 3.78 -2.90 -4.65
N TYR A 53 5.06 -3.16 -4.89
CA TYR A 53 5.61 -3.43 -6.22
C TYR A 53 6.84 -4.33 -6.12
N TYR A 54 7.28 -4.87 -7.24
CA TYR A 54 8.55 -5.58 -7.35
C TYR A 54 9.56 -4.68 -8.04
N ASP A 55 10.77 -4.62 -7.48
CA ASP A 55 11.92 -3.92 -8.00
C ASP A 55 13.05 -4.91 -8.24
N CYS A 56 13.29 -5.25 -9.51
CA CYS A 56 14.31 -6.21 -9.90
C CYS A 56 15.75 -5.74 -9.59
N SER A 57 15.94 -4.44 -9.33
CA SER A 57 17.24 -3.88 -8.93
C SER A 57 17.54 -4.10 -7.45
N VAL A 58 16.52 -4.39 -6.63
CA VAL A 58 16.66 -4.63 -5.20
C VAL A 58 16.95 -6.11 -4.95
N LEU A 59 18.13 -6.37 -4.40
CA LEU A 59 18.51 -7.68 -3.91
C LEU A 59 18.70 -7.64 -2.38
N TYR A 60 17.81 -8.31 -1.65
CA TYR A 60 17.98 -8.48 -0.22
C TYR A 60 18.99 -9.57 0.08
N GLU A 61 20.05 -9.24 0.82
CA GLU A 61 20.93 -10.25 1.43
C GLU A 61 20.18 -11.05 2.51
N ASN A 62 19.35 -10.34 3.28
CA ASN A 62 18.44 -10.91 4.26
C ASN A 62 17.06 -10.27 4.05
N VAL A 63 16.10 -11.07 3.57
CA VAL A 63 14.74 -10.58 3.25
C VAL A 63 14.08 -10.06 4.53
N PRO A 64 13.63 -8.79 4.55
CA PRO A 64 12.95 -8.23 5.71
C PRO A 64 11.69 -9.02 6.08
N ARG A 65 11.31 -8.96 7.36
CA ARG A 65 10.05 -9.58 7.80
C ARG A 65 8.87 -8.97 7.03
N TYR A 66 7.98 -9.83 6.55
CA TYR A 66 6.79 -9.49 5.73
C TYR A 66 7.08 -9.12 4.27
N PHE A 67 8.34 -9.26 3.84
CA PHE A 67 8.76 -9.04 2.46
C PHE A 67 9.19 -10.35 1.78
N GLU A 68 9.36 -10.26 0.47
CA GLU A 68 9.88 -11.30 -0.40
C GLU A 68 11.04 -10.71 -1.22
N GLN A 69 11.79 -11.55 -1.94
CA GLN A 69 12.84 -11.04 -2.82
C GLN A 69 12.26 -10.10 -3.87
N HIS A 70 12.96 -8.99 -4.13
CA HIS A 70 12.52 -7.90 -5.02
C HIS A 70 11.26 -7.14 -4.56
N LEU A 71 10.56 -7.59 -3.51
CA LEU A 71 9.32 -6.93 -3.10
C LEU A 71 9.62 -5.64 -2.34
N GLU A 72 9.04 -4.56 -2.81
CA GLU A 72 9.15 -3.21 -2.25
C GLU A 72 7.77 -2.66 -1.90
N GLU A 73 7.77 -1.71 -0.95
CA GLU A 73 6.55 -1.02 -0.53
C GLU A 73 6.79 0.49 -0.52
N CYS A 74 5.89 1.23 -1.15
CA CYS A 74 5.87 2.68 -1.08
C CYS A 74 5.78 3.15 0.38
N ARG A 75 6.48 4.24 0.71
CA ARG A 75 6.39 4.81 2.05
C ARG A 75 4.98 5.34 2.27
N TYR A 76 4.35 4.99 3.39
CA TYR A 76 3.07 5.55 3.79
C TYR A 76 3.08 7.09 3.74
N PRO A 77 2.06 7.75 3.15
CA PRO A 77 0.82 7.20 2.60
C PRO A 77 0.85 6.90 1.08
N LEU A 78 2.02 6.93 0.44
CA LEU A 78 2.16 6.84 -1.01
C LEU A 78 1.72 5.47 -1.54
N LEU A 79 1.28 5.46 -2.80
CA LEU A 79 0.86 4.28 -3.56
C LEU A 79 1.69 4.13 -4.84
N PHE A 80 1.83 2.91 -5.36
CA PHE A 80 2.61 2.66 -6.57
C PHE A 80 1.76 2.88 -7.82
N SER A 81 2.17 3.83 -8.65
CA SER A 81 1.53 4.20 -9.91
C SER A 81 1.98 3.29 -11.04
N THR A 82 1.04 2.57 -11.65
CA THR A 82 1.33 1.74 -12.83
C THR A 82 1.61 2.57 -14.10
N LYS A 83 1.28 3.87 -14.08
CA LYS A 83 1.49 4.80 -15.20
C LYS A 83 2.89 5.41 -15.20
N SER A 84 3.35 5.88 -14.05
CA SER A 84 4.65 6.54 -13.91
C SER A 84 5.75 5.62 -13.38
N LEU A 85 5.38 4.41 -12.90
CA LEU A 85 6.25 3.45 -12.23
C LEU A 85 6.97 4.04 -11.01
N LYS A 86 6.24 4.86 -10.23
CA LYS A 86 6.74 5.55 -9.04
C LYS A 86 5.74 5.54 -7.91
N CYS A 87 6.23 5.79 -6.70
CA CYS A 87 5.39 6.07 -5.54
C CYS A 87 4.86 7.50 -5.61
N GLU A 88 3.55 7.64 -5.66
CA GLU A 88 2.83 8.91 -5.82
C GLU A 88 1.77 9.09 -4.72
N GLN A 89 1.19 10.29 -4.64
CA GLN A 89 0.13 10.57 -3.68
C GLN A 89 -1.13 9.76 -4.01
N PRO A 90 -1.93 9.36 -3.01
CA PRO A 90 -3.14 8.58 -3.24
C PRO A 90 -4.11 9.21 -4.25
N GLU A 91 -4.18 10.53 -4.30
CA GLU A 91 -5.10 11.26 -5.18
C GLU A 91 -4.71 11.18 -6.67
N ASP A 92 -3.44 10.85 -6.96
CA ASP A 92 -2.88 10.79 -8.31
C ASP A 92 -2.80 9.35 -8.86
N VAL A 93 -3.09 8.35 -8.03
CA VAL A 93 -2.89 6.93 -8.33
C VAL A 93 -4.23 6.22 -8.57
N ASP A 94 -4.33 5.53 -9.69
CA ASP A 94 -5.42 4.59 -9.96
C ASP A 94 -5.01 3.18 -9.53
N CYS A 95 -5.68 2.66 -8.50
CA CYS A 95 -5.40 1.32 -7.99
C CYS A 95 -6.06 0.22 -8.84
N GLY A 96 -7.10 0.52 -9.62
CA GLY A 96 -7.93 -0.49 -10.28
C GLY A 96 -8.45 -1.52 -9.27
N GLU A 97 -8.16 -2.80 -9.52
CA GLU A 97 -8.57 -3.91 -8.65
C GLU A 97 -7.61 -4.14 -7.46
N ARG A 98 -6.46 -3.45 -7.41
CA ARG A 98 -5.50 -3.58 -6.31
C ARG A 98 -6.07 -2.95 -5.04
N ARG A 99 -5.91 -3.63 -3.91
CA ARG A 99 -6.37 -3.11 -2.62
C ARG A 99 -5.54 -1.88 -2.22
N GLU A 100 -6.23 -0.79 -1.94
CA GLU A 100 -5.67 0.41 -1.34
C GLU A 100 -5.73 0.31 0.19
N TYR A 101 -4.58 0.18 0.84
CA TYR A 101 -4.50 0.30 2.29
C TYR A 101 -4.42 1.78 2.69
N LYS A 102 -5.35 2.21 3.54
CA LYS A 102 -5.42 3.59 4.05
C LYS A 102 -4.82 3.73 5.44
N ASP A 103 -4.85 2.66 6.23
CA ASP A 103 -4.28 2.67 7.56
C ASP A 103 -2.78 2.43 7.53
N ARG A 104 -2.05 3.25 8.28
CA ARG A 104 -0.59 3.17 8.35
C ARG A 104 -0.10 1.82 8.88
N CYS A 105 -0.86 1.18 9.75
CA CYS A 105 -0.51 -0.13 10.31
C CYS A 105 -0.68 -1.30 9.34
N ASP A 106 -1.38 -1.10 8.22
CA ASP A 106 -1.52 -2.11 7.18
C ASP A 106 -0.30 -2.11 6.24
N TYR A 107 0.51 -1.04 6.25
CA TYR A 107 1.78 -1.01 5.53
C TYR A 107 2.78 -1.93 6.20
N ARG A 108 3.35 -2.86 5.43
CA ARG A 108 4.28 -3.89 5.89
C ARG A 108 5.51 -3.28 6.58
N ARG A 109 6.01 -2.14 6.08
CA ARG A 109 7.15 -1.39 6.68
C ARG A 109 6.84 -0.81 8.07
N GLU A 110 5.57 -0.61 8.39
CA GLU A 110 5.14 -0.02 9.66
C GLU A 110 4.69 -1.10 10.66
N GLN A 111 4.64 -2.37 10.23
CA GLN A 111 4.33 -3.48 11.11
C GLN A 111 5.43 -3.68 12.15
N CYS A 112 5.01 -3.90 13.39
CA CYS A 112 5.94 -4.19 14.46
C CYS A 112 6.52 -5.61 14.36
N GLY A 113 7.81 -5.75 14.65
CA GLY A 113 8.51 -7.04 14.71
C GLY A 113 8.59 -7.69 16.10
N THR A 114 8.14 -7.00 17.15
CA THR A 114 8.35 -7.39 18.56
C THR A 114 7.05 -7.62 19.33
N SER A 115 7.13 -8.44 20.38
CA SER A 115 6.03 -8.64 21.33
C SER A 115 5.63 -7.31 21.99
N HIS A 116 4.32 -7.15 22.26
CA HIS A 116 3.73 -5.96 22.88
C HIS A 116 3.82 -4.65 22.08
N CYS A 117 4.15 -4.71 20.79
CA CYS A 117 4.09 -3.54 19.91
C CYS A 117 2.73 -3.49 19.21
N TYR A 118 1.83 -2.68 19.75
CA TYR A 118 0.53 -2.40 19.14
C TYR A 118 0.66 -1.20 18.21
N CYS A 119 0.80 -1.45 16.91
CA CYS A 119 0.99 -0.39 15.91
C CYS A 119 -0.06 0.73 16.04
N GLN A 120 -1.31 0.37 16.31
CA GLN A 120 -2.43 1.31 16.46
C GLN A 120 -2.27 2.31 17.61
N LEU A 121 -1.44 2.00 18.63
CA LEU A 121 -1.12 2.97 19.70
C LEU A 121 -0.11 4.03 19.25
N ARG A 122 0.64 3.78 18.16
CA ARG A 122 1.60 4.72 17.56
C ARG A 122 0.99 5.42 16.35
N TYR A 123 0.28 4.67 15.52
CA TYR A 123 -0.36 5.12 14.29
C TYR A 123 -1.85 4.74 14.31
N PRO A 124 -2.68 5.50 15.05
CA PRO A 124 -4.11 5.24 15.12
C PRO A 124 -4.79 5.43 13.76
N SER A 125 -5.83 4.64 13.53
CA SER A 125 -6.64 4.67 12.31
C SER A 125 -7.38 5.99 12.09
N CYS A 126 -7.41 6.41 10.82
CA CYS A 126 -8.23 7.52 10.31
C CYS A 126 -9.40 7.04 9.43
N ILE A 127 -9.59 5.73 9.28
CA ILE A 127 -10.71 5.16 8.52
C ILE A 127 -12.03 5.58 9.16
N GLY A 128 -12.94 6.10 8.34
CA GLY A 128 -14.25 6.59 8.78
C GLY A 128 -14.23 7.89 9.59
N LYS A 129 -13.08 8.55 9.76
CA LYS A 129 -12.97 9.86 10.41
C LYS A 129 -13.09 10.98 9.39
N THR A 130 -13.55 12.15 9.85
CA THR A 130 -13.56 13.38 9.05
C THR A 130 -12.16 13.95 8.92
N ASP A 131 -11.91 14.68 7.83
CA ASP A 131 -10.64 15.39 7.66
C ASP A 131 -10.44 16.46 8.73
N GLY A 132 -9.18 16.66 9.13
CA GLY A 132 -8.79 17.58 10.19
C GLY A 132 -8.59 16.89 11.55
N LEU A 133 -8.82 17.66 12.61
CA LEU A 133 -8.55 17.25 13.99
C LEU A 133 -9.55 16.20 14.47
N ASN A 134 -9.02 15.14 15.06
CA ASN A 134 -9.79 14.05 15.64
C ASN A 134 -9.19 13.63 16.98
N SER A 135 -10.04 13.10 17.86
CA SER A 135 -9.58 12.55 19.14
C SER A 135 -8.72 11.30 18.91
N PHE A 136 -7.67 11.14 19.72
CA PHE A 136 -6.86 9.94 19.72
C PHE A 136 -7.68 8.76 20.26
N PRO A 137 -8.00 7.71 19.44
CA PRO A 137 -8.99 6.69 19.80
C PRO A 137 -8.71 5.95 21.11
N TYR A 138 -7.44 5.67 21.40
CA TYR A 138 -7.01 4.92 22.58
C TYR A 138 -6.62 5.81 23.77
N ARG A 139 -6.80 7.14 23.64
CA ARG A 139 -6.48 8.15 24.66
C ARG A 139 -7.55 9.26 24.66
N PRO A 140 -8.85 8.93 24.76
CA PRO A 140 -9.90 9.94 24.76
C PRO A 140 -9.76 10.84 26.00
N ASN A 141 -10.19 12.09 25.89
CA ASN A 141 -10.09 13.09 26.97
C ASN A 141 -8.66 13.21 27.52
N THR A 142 -7.68 13.21 26.63
CA THR A 142 -6.28 13.53 26.93
C THR A 142 -5.84 14.68 26.02
N PRO A 143 -4.64 15.24 26.20
CA PRO A 143 -4.11 16.23 25.27
C PRO A 143 -3.85 15.70 23.85
N TYR A 144 -3.89 14.38 23.64
CA TYR A 144 -3.50 13.77 22.38
C TYR A 144 -4.61 13.88 21.33
N TYR A 145 -4.23 14.29 20.11
CA TYR A 145 -5.10 14.34 18.94
C TYR A 145 -4.39 13.77 17.72
N ILE A 146 -5.17 13.52 16.68
CA ILE A 146 -4.67 13.09 15.36
C ILE A 146 -5.24 14.00 14.28
N ILE A 147 -4.51 14.15 13.18
CA ILE A 147 -4.97 14.87 11.99
C ILE A 147 -5.18 13.83 10.90
N CYS A 148 -6.42 13.75 10.41
CA CYS A 148 -6.82 12.88 9.32
C CYS A 148 -6.96 13.67 8.02
N GLU A 149 -6.61 13.05 6.89
CA GLU A 149 -6.80 13.59 5.55
C GLU A 149 -7.09 12.43 4.60
N ASN A 150 -8.22 12.46 3.89
CA ASN A 150 -8.66 11.40 2.99
C ASN A 150 -8.65 10.02 3.65
N GLN A 151 -9.13 9.95 4.90
CA GLN A 151 -9.14 8.75 5.75
C GLN A 151 -7.76 8.19 6.12
N ARG A 152 -6.69 8.99 5.96
CA ARG A 152 -5.31 8.64 6.31
C ARG A 152 -4.81 9.50 7.47
N LEU A 153 -4.00 8.89 8.34
CA LEU A 153 -3.28 9.60 9.39
C LEU A 153 -2.20 10.50 8.77
N LYS A 154 -2.37 11.81 8.85
CA LYS A 154 -1.38 12.81 8.43
C LYS A 154 -0.34 13.07 9.53
N SER A 155 -0.81 13.23 10.76
CA SER A 155 0.05 13.42 11.93
C SER A 155 -0.69 13.17 13.24
N ALA A 156 0.06 13.08 14.34
CA ALA A 156 -0.46 13.08 15.69
C ALA A 156 0.21 14.21 16.48
N GLY A 157 -0.49 14.77 17.46
CA GLY A 157 -0.02 15.91 18.23
C GLY A 157 -0.55 15.94 19.66
N LEU A 158 -0.08 16.94 20.41
CA LEU A 158 -0.57 17.26 21.75
C LEU A 158 -1.10 18.68 21.77
N CYS A 159 -2.22 18.87 22.46
CA CYS A 159 -2.72 20.18 22.83
C CYS A 159 -1.66 20.94 23.65
N GLY A 160 -1.57 22.26 23.42
CA GLY A 160 -0.71 23.13 24.19
C GLY A 160 -1.20 23.35 25.63
N LYS A 161 -0.57 24.30 26.32
CA LYS A 161 -1.08 24.84 27.59
C LYS A 161 -1.96 26.05 27.30
N ASP A 162 -3.00 26.22 28.11
CA ASP A 162 -3.84 27.41 28.10
C ASP A 162 -2.99 28.64 28.38
N SER A 163 -3.12 29.67 27.55
CA SER A 163 -2.23 30.84 27.59
C SER A 163 -2.45 31.75 28.79
N VAL A 164 -3.61 31.64 29.45
CA VAL A 164 -3.99 32.48 30.59
C VAL A 164 -3.65 31.80 31.91
N THR A 165 -4.02 30.53 32.05
CA THR A 165 -3.89 29.75 33.29
C THR A 165 -2.63 28.89 33.33
N GLY A 166 -1.98 28.65 32.19
CA GLY A 166 -0.83 27.76 32.07
C GLY A 166 -1.16 26.28 32.25
N LYS A 167 -2.44 25.91 32.36
CA LYS A 167 -2.90 24.53 32.55
C LYS A 167 -2.82 23.77 31.22
N GLN A 168 -2.61 22.45 31.30
CA GLN A 168 -2.61 21.59 30.12
C GLN A 168 -4.02 21.54 29.51
N MET A 169 -4.14 21.89 28.23
CA MET A 169 -5.39 21.72 27.51
C MET A 169 -5.59 20.25 27.11
N PHE A 170 -6.84 19.83 27.04
CA PHE A 170 -7.28 18.50 26.66
C PHE A 170 -8.00 18.56 25.32
N PHE A 171 -7.82 17.52 24.51
CA PHE A 171 -8.54 17.42 23.26
C PHE A 171 -9.95 16.86 23.54
N ILE A 172 -10.97 17.68 23.30
CA ILE A 172 -12.38 17.33 23.52
C ILE A 172 -13.15 17.61 22.23
N LYS A 173 -13.78 16.55 21.68
CA LYS A 173 -14.45 16.54 20.36
C LYS A 173 -13.56 16.95 19.20
N ASP A 174 -13.39 18.26 19.01
CA ASP A 174 -12.83 18.87 17.80
C ASP A 174 -11.82 19.99 18.13
N GLY A 175 -11.40 20.12 19.40
CA GLY A 175 -10.52 21.21 19.83
C GLY A 175 -9.78 20.96 21.13
N CYS A 176 -8.81 21.83 21.40
CA CYS A 176 -8.04 21.86 22.63
C CYS A 176 -8.65 22.88 23.60
N PHE A 177 -9.02 22.44 24.80
CA PHE A 177 -9.67 23.25 25.84
C PHE A 177 -9.04 23.03 27.22
#